data_AF-A0A4R1AVP0-F1
#
_entry.id   AF-A0A4R1AVP0-F1
#
_cell.length_a   1.000
_cell.length_b   1.000
_cell.length_c   1.000
_cell.angle_alpha   90.00
_cell.angle_beta   90.00
_cell.angle_gamma   90.00
#
_symmetry.space_group_name_H-M   'P 1'
#
loop_
_entity.id
_entity.type
_entity.pdbx_description
1 polymer ?
#
loop_
_entity_poly.entity_id
_entity_poly.type
_entity_poly.pdbx_seq_one_letter_code
_entity_poly.pdbx_strand_id
1 'polypeptide(L)'
;MASRILKALQEVGNHAVGNLNSLKVKTVAHGAIVEGADIDNFTLVELGFNVDGERTAKQLSAKDKKAYLIAAPETRYLGEAMVDFYNAVGERVRIVILEEGYTRFDTSAFSLNTGVTEIKNGQVAHFDVATKEFIISNASSAHVDYADSSAQFVVVSNEDDMEYALGKPMVRLEVSKS
;
A
#
# COMPACT_ATOMS: atom_id res chain seq x y z
N MET A 1 -21.36 -11.82 -20.96
CA MET A 1 -21.47 -10.50 -21.60
C MET A 1 -21.16 -9.46 -20.53
N ALA A 2 -20.08 -8.70 -20.69
CA ALA A 2 -19.71 -7.67 -19.72
C ALA A 2 -20.59 -6.42 -19.92
N SER A 3 -21.10 -5.84 -18.83
CA SER A 3 -21.85 -4.59 -18.85
C SER A 3 -21.11 -3.56 -18.00
N ARG A 4 -21.08 -2.29 -18.44
CA ARG A 4 -20.48 -1.20 -17.66
C ARG A 4 -21.10 -1.07 -16.27
N ILE A 5 -22.41 -1.32 -16.15
CA ILE A 5 -23.13 -1.26 -14.87
C ILE A 5 -22.74 -2.44 -13.99
N LEU A 6 -22.63 -3.65 -14.55
CA LEU A 6 -22.18 -4.83 -13.79
C LEU A 6 -20.72 -4.67 -13.32
N LYS A 7 -19.85 -4.11 -14.16
CA LYS A 7 -18.47 -3.81 -13.80
C LYS A 7 -18.40 -2.81 -12.64
N ALA A 8 -19.14 -1.70 -12.74
CA ALA A 8 -19.21 -0.72 -11.64
C ALA A 8 -19.71 -1.36 -10.33
N LEU A 9 -20.77 -2.18 -10.37
CA LEU A 9 -21.28 -2.88 -9.18
C LEU A 9 -20.31 -3.91 -8.60
N GLN A 10 -19.45 -4.51 -9.42
CA GLN A 10 -18.43 -5.48 -8.99
C GLN A 10 -17.17 -4.84 -8.43
N GLU A 11 -16.89 -3.58 -8.78
CA GLU A 11 -15.67 -2.86 -8.37
C GLU A 11 -15.87 -2.05 -7.08
N VAL A 12 -17.11 -1.75 -6.69
CA VAL A 12 -17.42 -1.04 -5.44
C VAL A 12 -16.88 -1.79 -4.22
N GLY A 13 -16.14 -1.09 -3.36
CA GLY A 13 -15.66 -1.57 -2.07
C GLY A 13 -14.37 -2.40 -2.08
N ASN A 14 -13.76 -2.60 -3.24
CA ASN A 14 -12.67 -3.58 -3.37
C ASN A 14 -11.26 -3.00 -3.19
N HIS A 15 -11.07 -1.68 -3.26
CA HIS A 15 -9.73 -1.09 -3.18
C HIS A 15 -9.21 -0.96 -1.76
N ALA A 16 -7.89 -1.06 -1.60
CA ALA A 16 -7.25 -0.81 -0.32
C ALA A 16 -7.22 0.69 0.04
N VAL A 17 -7.33 0.97 1.34
CA VAL A 17 -7.31 2.31 1.91
C VAL A 17 -6.17 2.44 2.92
N GLY A 18 -5.81 3.68 3.25
CA GLY A 18 -4.70 3.95 4.14
C GLY A 18 -4.62 5.37 4.64
N ASN A 19 -3.65 5.60 5.51
CA ASN A 19 -3.34 6.94 6.00
C ASN A 19 -1.84 7.10 6.31
N LEU A 20 -1.30 8.30 6.13
CA LEU A 20 0.06 8.62 6.58
C LEU A 20 0.00 9.10 8.04
N ASN A 21 0.73 8.44 8.93
CA ASN A 21 0.72 8.73 10.37
C ASN A 21 2.03 9.40 10.85
N SER A 22 2.87 9.87 9.92
CA SER A 22 4.11 10.60 10.23
C SER A 22 3.91 12.11 10.18
N LEU A 23 4.50 12.82 11.15
CA LEU A 23 4.44 14.29 11.23
C LEU A 23 5.04 14.98 10.00
N LYS A 24 6.13 14.43 9.46
CA LYS A 24 6.69 14.84 8.17
C LYS A 24 6.83 13.61 7.31
N VAL A 25 6.69 13.78 6.00
CA VAL A 25 6.91 12.72 5.03
C VAL A 25 7.79 13.27 3.91
N LYS A 26 8.79 12.49 3.51
CA LYS A 26 9.61 12.82 2.34
C LYS A 26 8.91 12.27 1.10
N THR A 27 8.67 13.12 0.13
CA THR A 27 8.04 12.73 -1.13
C THR A 27 8.98 12.99 -2.29
N VAL A 28 8.79 12.23 -3.37
CA VAL A 28 9.45 12.53 -4.64
C VAL A 28 8.81 13.79 -5.21
N ALA A 29 9.64 14.80 -5.51
CA ALA A 29 9.18 16.05 -6.09
C ALA A 29 8.40 15.78 -7.38
N HIS A 30 7.25 16.44 -7.52
CA HIS A 30 6.31 16.29 -8.63
C HIS A 30 5.67 14.89 -8.79
N GLY A 31 5.96 13.91 -7.92
CA GLY A 31 5.35 12.58 -7.99
C GLY A 31 5.79 11.75 -9.20
N ALA A 32 4.93 10.81 -9.60
CA ALA A 32 5.15 9.93 -10.76
C ALA A 32 3.82 9.62 -11.47
N ILE A 33 3.87 9.23 -12.73
CA ILE A 33 2.72 8.82 -13.54
C ILE A 33 2.51 7.31 -13.40
N VAL A 34 1.30 6.86 -13.09
CA VAL A 34 0.96 5.43 -13.02
C VAL A 34 1.04 4.81 -14.41
N GLU A 35 1.73 3.68 -14.52
CA GLU A 35 1.93 2.97 -15.78
C GLU A 35 1.67 1.46 -15.61
N GLY A 36 1.28 0.79 -16.69
CA GLY A 36 1.08 -0.66 -16.73
C GLY A 36 -0.31 -1.10 -16.30
N ALA A 37 -0.69 -0.85 -15.05
CA ALA A 37 -2.00 -1.20 -14.51
C ALA A 37 -2.42 -0.24 -13.40
N ASP A 38 -3.71 -0.25 -13.07
CA ASP A 38 -4.25 0.51 -11.95
C ASP A 38 -3.68 -0.01 -10.62
N ILE A 39 -3.43 0.91 -9.67
CA ILE A 39 -2.72 0.63 -8.42
C ILE A 39 -3.53 1.13 -7.22
N ASP A 40 -3.76 0.24 -6.27
CA ASP A 40 -4.39 0.59 -5.00
C ASP A 40 -3.51 1.52 -4.17
N ASN A 41 -4.16 2.44 -3.45
CA ASN A 41 -3.46 3.37 -2.59
C ASN A 41 -2.82 2.63 -1.40
N PHE A 42 -1.74 3.17 -0.85
CA PHE A 42 -1.00 2.58 0.29
C PHE A 42 -0.43 1.17 0.04
N THR A 43 -0.05 0.89 -1.22
CA THR A 43 0.74 -0.28 -1.63
C THR A 43 2.15 0.11 -2.07
N LEU A 44 3.02 -0.87 -2.39
CA LEU A 44 4.39 -0.59 -2.82
C LEU A 44 4.56 -0.55 -4.34
N VAL A 45 5.29 0.46 -4.80
CA VAL A 45 5.59 0.70 -6.22
C VAL A 45 7.10 0.81 -6.46
N GLU A 46 7.49 0.53 -7.69
CA GLU A 46 8.81 0.84 -8.23
C GLU A 46 8.74 2.07 -9.14
N LEU A 47 9.82 2.84 -9.20
CA LEU A 47 9.92 4.03 -10.04
C LEU A 47 10.77 3.78 -11.29
N GLY A 48 10.37 4.41 -12.39
CA GLY A 48 11.08 4.39 -13.66
C GLY A 48 10.94 5.70 -14.42
N PHE A 49 11.29 5.67 -15.70
CA PHE A 49 11.07 6.79 -16.62
C PHE A 49 10.46 6.26 -17.92
N ASN A 50 9.52 7.02 -18.50
CA ASN A 50 9.02 6.76 -19.84
C ASN A 50 9.97 7.32 -20.90
N VAL A 51 9.61 7.10 -22.18
CA VAL A 51 10.38 7.59 -23.35
C VAL A 51 10.47 9.13 -23.39
N ASP A 52 9.49 9.82 -22.82
CA ASP A 52 9.41 11.29 -22.78
C ASP A 52 10.20 11.89 -21.60
N GLY A 53 10.85 11.05 -20.79
CA GLY A 53 11.66 11.47 -19.63
C GLY A 53 10.83 11.80 -18.38
N GLU A 54 9.55 11.48 -18.36
CA GLU A 54 8.69 11.63 -17.19
C GLU A 54 8.86 10.46 -16.23
N ARG A 55 8.77 10.75 -14.93
CA ARG A 55 8.82 9.73 -13.87
C ARG A 55 7.58 8.85 -13.96
N THR A 56 7.75 7.53 -13.95
CA THR A 56 6.63 6.57 -13.89
C THR A 56 6.67 5.74 -12.62
N ALA A 57 5.51 5.23 -12.22
CA ALA A 57 5.31 4.31 -11.11
C ALA A 57 4.58 3.06 -11.60
N LYS A 58 5.11 1.89 -11.24
CA LYS A 58 4.51 0.57 -11.51
C LYS A 58 4.40 -0.20 -10.20
N GLN A 59 3.45 -1.12 -10.10
CA GLN A 59 3.41 -2.03 -8.96
C GLN A 59 4.78 -2.71 -8.80
N LEU A 60 5.27 -2.80 -7.57
CA LEU A 60 6.53 -3.47 -7.28
C LEU A 60 6.53 -4.88 -7.88
N SER A 61 7.50 -5.18 -8.75
CA SER A 61 7.53 -6.43 -9.53
C SER A 61 8.47 -7.49 -8.97
N ALA A 62 9.31 -7.15 -7.99
CA ALA A 62 10.17 -8.09 -7.28
C ALA A 62 10.49 -7.57 -5.87
N LYS A 63 10.59 -8.49 -4.90
CA LYS A 63 10.77 -8.18 -3.48
C LYS A 63 12.08 -7.45 -3.17
N ASP A 64 13.12 -7.67 -3.97
CA ASP A 64 14.47 -7.14 -3.81
C ASP A 64 14.69 -5.75 -4.43
N LYS A 65 13.72 -5.26 -5.22
CA LYS A 65 13.80 -3.94 -5.84
C LYS A 65 13.44 -2.82 -4.87
N LYS A 66 14.09 -1.67 -5.00
CA LYS A 66 13.81 -0.49 -4.18
C LYS A 66 12.33 -0.08 -4.27
N ALA A 67 11.66 -0.17 -3.14
CA ALA A 67 10.24 0.14 -3.02
C ALA A 67 9.99 1.58 -2.58
N TYR A 68 8.87 2.11 -3.03
CA TYR A 68 8.30 3.39 -2.59
C TYR A 68 6.83 3.18 -2.26
N LEU A 69 6.27 4.04 -1.41
CA LEU A 69 4.85 3.98 -1.06
C LEU A 69 4.06 4.92 -1.96
N ILE A 70 3.03 4.41 -2.62
CA ILE A 70 2.03 5.25 -3.29
C ILE A 70 1.02 5.70 -2.24
N ALA A 71 0.81 7.00 -2.12
CA ALA A 71 -0.11 7.58 -1.14
C ALA A 71 -0.80 8.80 -1.75
N ALA A 72 -1.55 8.64 -2.83
CA ALA A 72 -2.20 9.78 -3.48
C ALA A 72 -3.26 10.42 -2.57
N PRO A 73 -3.37 11.76 -2.55
CA PRO A 73 -4.45 12.43 -1.83
C PRO A 73 -5.78 12.16 -2.55
N GLU A 74 -6.74 11.59 -1.83
CA GLU A 74 -8.07 11.32 -2.35
C GLU A 74 -8.97 12.54 -2.13
N THR A 75 -9.69 12.96 -3.16
CA THR A 75 -10.71 14.01 -3.05
C THR A 75 -12.07 13.37 -3.21
N ARG A 76 -12.85 13.31 -2.14
CA ARG A 76 -14.21 12.75 -2.18
C ARG A 76 -15.13 13.66 -2.96
N TYR A 77 -15.84 13.11 -3.92
CA TYR A 77 -17.00 13.77 -4.52
C TYR A 77 -18.27 13.03 -4.08
N LEU A 78 -19.36 13.76 -3.86
CA LEU A 78 -20.71 13.18 -3.69
C LEU A 78 -20.87 12.07 -2.61
N GLY A 79 -19.99 12.02 -1.60
CA GLY A 79 -20.09 11.05 -0.50
C GLY A 79 -19.54 9.65 -0.81
N GLU A 80 -18.68 9.52 -1.82
CA GLU A 80 -17.98 8.27 -2.17
C GLU A 80 -17.19 7.68 -0.99
N ALA A 81 -17.17 6.34 -0.89
CA ALA A 81 -16.40 5.62 0.12
C ALA A 81 -14.93 5.54 -0.31
N MET A 82 -13.98 5.59 0.63
CA MET A 82 -12.55 5.56 0.26
C MET A 82 -12.13 4.25 -0.40
N VAL A 83 -12.83 3.15 -0.09
CA VAL A 83 -12.63 1.82 -0.69
C VAL A 83 -12.97 1.75 -2.18
N ASP A 84 -13.49 2.84 -2.76
CA ASP A 84 -13.76 2.98 -4.19
C ASP A 84 -12.65 3.74 -4.93
N PHE A 85 -11.65 4.26 -4.22
CA PHE A 85 -10.56 5.04 -4.80
C PHE A 85 -9.34 4.17 -5.09
N TYR A 86 -8.76 4.40 -6.27
CA TYR A 86 -7.52 3.79 -6.72
C TYR A 86 -6.79 4.78 -7.63
N ASN A 87 -5.57 4.46 -8.01
CA ASN A 87 -4.77 5.27 -8.93
C ASN A 87 -4.81 4.66 -10.32
N ALA A 88 -5.45 5.36 -11.26
CA ALA A 88 -5.61 4.86 -12.62
C ALA A 88 -4.36 5.10 -13.48
N VAL A 89 -4.15 4.26 -14.49
CA VAL A 89 -3.05 4.47 -15.47
C VAL A 89 -3.15 5.86 -16.12
N GLY A 90 -2.02 6.57 -16.14
CA GLY A 90 -1.91 7.94 -16.66
C GLY A 90 -2.10 9.04 -15.61
N GLU A 91 -2.54 8.70 -14.39
CA GLU A 91 -2.67 9.67 -13.30
C GLU A 91 -1.32 9.95 -12.63
N ARG A 92 -1.15 11.19 -12.17
CA ARG A 92 0.04 11.60 -11.42
C ARG A 92 -0.20 11.48 -9.93
N VAL A 93 0.63 10.70 -9.26
CA VAL A 93 0.41 10.27 -7.88
C VAL A 93 1.53 10.73 -6.95
N ARG A 94 1.20 10.87 -5.65
CA ARG A 94 2.17 11.20 -4.61
C ARG A 94 2.96 9.95 -4.24
N ILE A 95 4.28 10.02 -4.41
CA ILE A 95 5.22 8.97 -4.04
C ILE A 95 5.93 9.36 -2.75
N VAL A 96 5.80 8.52 -1.73
CA VAL A 96 6.44 8.67 -0.43
C VAL A 96 7.70 7.81 -0.37
N ILE A 97 8.78 8.41 0.12
CA ILE A 97 10.04 7.73 0.39
C ILE A 97 9.91 7.03 1.74
N LEU A 98 10.19 5.73 1.75
CA LEU A 98 10.27 4.95 2.99
C LEU A 98 11.55 5.34 3.72
N GLU A 99 11.42 5.87 4.93
CA GLU A 99 12.54 6.24 5.79
C GLU A 99 12.49 5.38 7.06
N GLU A 100 13.56 4.62 7.27
CA GLU A 100 13.70 3.68 8.37
C GLU A 100 13.54 4.36 9.73
N GLY A 101 12.70 3.78 10.60
CA GLY A 101 12.39 4.28 11.93
C GLY A 101 11.56 5.59 11.96
N TYR A 102 11.12 6.10 10.81
CA TYR A 102 10.41 7.38 10.74
C TYR A 102 9.08 7.32 9.99
N THR A 103 9.05 6.70 8.82
CA THR A 103 7.84 6.61 8.01
C THR A 103 6.90 5.58 8.63
N ARG A 104 5.69 6.04 9.00
CA ARG A 104 4.57 5.25 9.51
C ARG A 104 3.33 5.49 8.66
N PHE A 105 2.64 4.42 8.33
CA PHE A 105 1.40 4.49 7.57
C PHE A 105 0.45 3.37 8.00
N ASP A 106 -0.84 3.65 7.87
CA ASP A 106 -1.92 2.70 8.04
C ASP A 106 -2.29 2.15 6.64
N THR A 107 -2.55 0.84 6.53
CA THR A 107 -2.99 0.20 5.27
C THR A 107 -4.00 -0.91 5.56
N SER A 108 -5.01 -1.06 4.69
CA SER A 108 -5.91 -2.22 4.67
C SER A 108 -5.43 -3.35 3.76
N ALA A 109 -4.38 -3.13 2.97
CA ALA A 109 -3.84 -4.13 2.04
C ALA A 109 -2.95 -5.12 2.79
N PHE A 110 -3.51 -5.94 3.68
CA PHE A 110 -2.72 -6.90 4.46
C PHE A 110 -3.39 -8.26 4.56
N SER A 111 -2.54 -9.27 4.76
CA SER A 111 -2.95 -10.63 5.08
C SER A 111 -2.09 -11.21 6.19
N LEU A 112 -2.59 -12.26 6.84
CA LEU A 112 -1.90 -12.92 7.94
C LEU A 112 -1.14 -14.14 7.41
N ASN A 113 0.14 -14.23 7.77
CA ASN A 113 0.93 -15.42 7.52
C ASN A 113 0.40 -16.62 8.34
N THR A 114 0.75 -17.82 7.92
CA THR A 114 0.40 -19.06 8.63
C THR A 114 0.83 -18.98 10.09
N GLY A 115 -0.11 -19.27 11.01
CA GLY A 115 0.12 -19.22 12.45
C GLY A 115 -0.06 -17.85 13.10
N VAL A 116 -0.43 -16.82 12.34
CA VAL A 116 -0.89 -15.54 12.88
C VAL A 116 -2.42 -15.50 12.86
N THR A 117 -3.04 -15.36 14.03
CA THR A 117 -4.51 -15.31 14.18
C THR A 117 -5.02 -13.93 14.58
N GLU A 118 -4.14 -13.06 15.07
CA GLU A 118 -4.45 -11.72 15.54
C GLU A 118 -3.25 -10.80 15.29
N ILE A 119 -3.55 -9.52 15.05
CA ILE A 119 -2.53 -8.49 14.83
C ILE A 119 -2.02 -8.01 16.19
N LYS A 120 -0.70 -7.95 16.34
CA LYS A 120 -0.03 -7.52 17.57
C LYS A 120 1.17 -6.65 17.26
N ASN A 121 1.39 -5.66 18.14
CA ASN A 121 2.59 -4.85 18.10
C ASN A 121 3.86 -5.71 18.19
N GLY A 122 4.87 -5.39 17.38
CA GLY A 122 6.12 -6.13 17.29
C GLY A 122 6.11 -7.30 16.30
N GLN A 123 4.97 -7.60 15.66
CA GLN A 123 4.96 -8.46 14.47
C GLN A 123 5.70 -7.77 13.31
N VAL A 124 6.18 -8.58 12.37
CA VAL A 124 6.93 -8.10 11.21
C VAL A 124 6.10 -8.26 9.94
N ALA A 125 6.30 -7.36 8.97
CA ALA A 125 5.61 -7.43 7.70
C ALA A 125 6.56 -7.16 6.52
N HIS A 126 6.21 -7.72 5.37
CA HIS A 126 6.82 -7.40 4.08
C HIS A 126 5.71 -7.40 3.02
N PHE A 127 5.96 -6.72 1.90
CA PHE A 127 5.03 -6.67 0.79
C PHE A 127 5.21 -7.90 -0.09
N ASP A 128 4.12 -8.62 -0.35
CA ASP A 128 4.08 -9.69 -1.32
C ASP A 128 3.70 -9.14 -2.70
N VAL A 129 4.57 -9.39 -3.67
CA VAL A 129 4.42 -8.92 -5.05
C VAL A 129 3.24 -9.62 -5.74
N ALA A 130 2.95 -10.88 -5.39
CA ALA A 130 1.92 -11.66 -6.06
C ALA A 130 0.51 -11.22 -5.65
N THR A 131 0.26 -11.10 -4.34
CA THR A 131 -1.03 -10.68 -3.79
C THR A 131 -1.20 -9.16 -3.73
N LYS A 132 -0.09 -8.41 -3.77
CA LYS A 132 -0.04 -6.95 -3.59
C LYS A 132 -0.47 -6.51 -2.20
N GLU A 133 -0.25 -7.36 -1.20
CA GLU A 133 -0.59 -7.11 0.20
C GLU A 133 0.66 -7.18 1.08
N PHE A 134 0.57 -6.60 2.28
CA PHE A 134 1.55 -6.78 3.34
C PHE A 134 1.24 -8.05 4.12
N ILE A 135 2.13 -9.04 4.04
CA ILE A 135 2.01 -10.27 4.83
C ILE A 135 2.57 -10.02 6.23
N ILE A 136 1.69 -10.06 7.24
CA ILE A 136 2.03 -9.93 8.66
C ILE A 136 2.45 -11.30 9.21
N SER A 137 3.61 -11.36 9.86
CA SER A 137 4.18 -12.57 10.46
C SER A 137 4.60 -12.35 11.90
N ASN A 138 4.64 -13.43 12.69
CA ASN A 138 5.36 -13.40 13.97
C ASN A 138 6.87 -13.23 13.71
N ALA A 139 7.53 -12.38 14.50
CA ALA A 139 8.95 -12.07 14.30
C ALA A 139 9.87 -13.30 14.37
N SER A 140 9.54 -14.27 15.23
CA SER A 140 10.29 -15.53 15.39
C SER A 140 10.03 -16.57 14.31
N SER A 141 9.01 -16.36 13.46
CA SER A 141 8.61 -17.27 12.38
C SER A 141 8.12 -16.46 11.18
N ALA A 142 8.97 -15.53 10.72
CA ALA A 142 8.66 -14.66 9.60
C ALA A 142 8.41 -15.47 8.31
N HIS A 143 7.61 -14.93 7.40
CA HIS A 143 7.45 -15.49 6.06
C HIS A 143 8.80 -15.62 5.35
N VAL A 144 8.96 -16.64 4.50
CA VAL A 144 10.26 -16.96 3.85
C VAL A 144 10.82 -15.78 3.05
N ASP A 145 9.95 -14.97 2.46
CA ASP A 145 10.35 -13.82 1.65
C ASP A 145 10.69 -12.56 2.45
N TYR A 146 10.40 -12.54 3.76
CA TYR A 146 10.64 -11.37 4.61
C TYR A 146 12.11 -10.94 4.60
N ALA A 147 13.04 -11.89 4.77
CA ALA A 147 14.47 -11.60 4.89
C ALA A 147 15.06 -10.96 3.62
N ASP A 148 14.58 -11.38 2.45
CA ASP A 148 15.04 -10.91 1.14
C ASP A 148 14.31 -9.65 0.66
N SER A 149 13.27 -9.22 1.37
CA SER A 149 12.53 -8.01 1.02
C SER A 149 13.43 -6.77 1.17
N SER A 150 13.36 -5.90 0.16
CA SER A 150 13.98 -4.57 0.16
C SER A 150 13.37 -3.67 1.22
N ALA A 151 12.05 -3.75 1.40
CA ALA A 151 11.30 -3.03 2.41
C ALA A 151 10.72 -4.00 3.45
N GLN A 152 11.07 -3.77 4.71
CA GLN A 152 10.56 -4.52 5.85
C GLN A 152 9.89 -3.55 6.83
N PHE A 153 8.90 -4.06 7.54
CA PHE A 153 8.08 -3.25 8.43
C PHE A 153 7.87 -3.94 9.76
N VAL A 154 7.58 -3.15 10.79
CA VAL A 154 7.11 -3.60 12.09
C VAL A 154 5.70 -3.09 12.32
N VAL A 155 4.83 -3.96 12.83
CA VAL A 155 3.48 -3.60 13.27
C VAL A 155 3.59 -2.82 14.57
N VAL A 156 3.04 -1.60 14.59
CA VAL A 156 3.09 -0.72 15.77
C VAL A 156 1.71 -0.39 16.33
N SER A 157 0.66 -0.68 15.58
CA SER A 157 -0.75 -0.59 15.99
C SER A 157 -1.61 -1.33 14.98
N ASN A 158 -2.85 -1.61 15.34
CA ASN A 158 -3.94 -1.92 14.42
C ASN A 158 -5.13 -1.01 14.74
N GLU A 159 -6.06 -0.93 13.79
CA GLU A 159 -7.40 -0.38 13.96
C GLU A 159 -8.38 -1.40 13.39
N ASP A 160 -9.13 -2.02 14.29
CA ASP A 160 -10.12 -3.05 13.95
C ASP A 160 -11.54 -2.46 13.89
N ASP A 161 -11.72 -1.20 14.32
CA ASP A 161 -12.99 -0.49 14.21
C ASP A 161 -13.22 -0.02 12.75
N MET A 162 -13.98 -0.83 12.03
CA MET A 162 -14.32 -0.59 10.63
C MET A 162 -15.14 0.69 10.40
N GLU A 163 -15.82 1.22 11.43
CA GLU A 163 -16.59 2.47 11.31
C GLU A 163 -15.63 3.67 11.18
N TYR A 164 -14.54 3.67 11.94
CA TYR A 164 -13.47 4.68 11.84
C TYR A 164 -12.52 4.43 10.67
N ALA A 165 -12.33 3.17 10.28
CA ALA A 165 -11.47 2.78 9.17
C ALA A 165 -12.18 2.70 7.81
N LEU A 166 -13.36 3.33 7.69
CA LEU A 166 -14.06 3.55 6.43
C LEU A 166 -14.41 2.24 5.68
N GLY A 167 -14.71 1.19 6.45
CA GLY A 167 -15.23 -0.07 5.96
C GLY A 167 -14.22 -1.22 5.81
N LYS A 168 -12.95 -1.05 6.22
CA LYS A 168 -11.95 -2.13 6.23
C LYS A 168 -11.08 -2.10 7.50
N PRO A 169 -10.64 -3.25 8.04
CA PRO A 169 -9.64 -3.27 9.10
C PRO A 169 -8.31 -2.71 8.59
N MET A 170 -7.51 -2.13 9.49
CA MET A 170 -6.26 -1.44 9.14
C MET A 170 -5.13 -1.87 10.06
N VAL A 171 -3.92 -1.93 9.51
CA VAL A 171 -2.70 -2.12 10.29
C VAL A 171 -1.78 -0.92 10.14
N ARG A 172 -1.17 -0.48 11.24
CA ARG A 172 -0.12 0.53 11.23
C ARG A 172 1.25 -0.12 11.12
N LEU A 173 1.96 0.23 10.05
CA LEU A 173 3.30 -0.23 9.75
C LEU A 173 4.31 0.90 9.94
N GLU A 174 5.41 0.58 10.60
CA GLU A 174 6.63 1.40 10.65
C GLU A 174 7.71 0.77 9.79
N VAL A 175 8.41 1.57 8.98
CA VAL A 175 9.54 1.09 8.18
C VAL A 175 10.68 0.65 9.08
N SER A 176 11.02 -0.63 9.02
CA SER A 176 12.16 -1.21 9.75
C SER A 176 13.38 -1.43 8.86
N LYS A 177 13.22 -1.40 7.53
CA LYS A 177 14.28 -1.45 6.52
C LYS A 177 13.71 -0.94 5.19
N SER A 178 14.49 -0.21 4.39
CA SER A 178 14.11 0.30 3.05
C SER A 178 15.28 0.46 2.10
#